data_AF-A0AB35HMG9-F1
#
_entry.id   AF-A0AB35HMG9-F1
#
_cell.length_a   1.000
_cell.length_b   1.000
_cell.length_c   1.000
_cell.angle_alpha   90.00
_cell.angle_beta   90.00
_cell.angle_gamma   90.00
#
_symmetry.space_group_name_H-M   'P 1'
#
loop_
_entity.id
_entity.type
_entity.pdbx_description
1 polymer ?
#
loop_
_entity_poly.entity_id
_entity_poly.type
_entity_poly.pdbx_seq_one_letter_code
_entity_poly.pdbx_strand_id
1 'polypeptide(L)'
;MEIQYSNIQVTANKHYISFKRKTNFCDVAIQKKQLKIWLNAKMGDLDDSQNMFRDVTNIGHYGNGDYEVSIQYDTNVEYILSVIKQAWMRGK
;
A
#
# COMPACT_ATOMS: atom_id res chain seq x y z
N MET A 1 2.52 -13.03 19.16
CA MET A 1 3.33 -12.10 18.35
C MET A 1 2.55 -10.80 18.29
N GLU A 2 2.92 -9.85 19.15
CA GLU A 2 2.19 -8.59 19.32
C GLU A 2 2.69 -7.61 18.26
N ILE A 3 1.82 -7.18 17.35
CA ILE A 3 2.17 -6.13 16.38
C ILE A 3 2.04 -4.80 17.11
N GLN A 4 3.16 -4.14 17.42
CA GLN A 4 3.17 -2.79 18.00
C GLN A 4 2.66 -1.76 16.98
N TYR A 5 1.37 -1.44 17.04
CA TYR A 5 0.75 -0.35 16.26
C TYR A 5 1.15 1.06 16.76
N SER A 6 1.89 1.17 17.86
CA SER A 6 2.19 2.45 18.53
C SER A 6 3.02 3.45 17.71
N ASN A 7 3.60 3.04 16.57
CA ASN A 7 4.48 3.87 15.75
C ASN A 7 3.95 4.16 14.34
N ILE A 8 2.65 3.93 14.07
CA ILE A 8 2.03 4.26 12.78
C ILE A 8 1.22 5.54 12.91
N GLN A 9 1.61 6.57 12.17
CA GLN A 9 0.85 7.79 11.99
C GLN A 9 -0.14 7.61 10.83
N VAL A 10 -1.40 7.96 11.08
CA VAL A 10 -2.47 7.91 10.09
C VAL A 10 -2.89 9.34 9.76
N THR A 11 -2.94 9.68 8.49
CA THR A 11 -3.37 11.02 8.03
C THR A 11 -4.43 10.89 6.96
N ALA A 12 -5.58 11.52 7.16
CA ALA A 12 -6.61 11.65 6.15
C ALA A 12 -6.25 12.80 5.20
N ASN A 13 -5.95 12.48 3.95
CA ASN A 13 -5.73 13.45 2.88
C ASN A 13 -7.02 13.61 2.06
N LYS A 14 -7.03 14.55 1.10
CA LYS A 14 -8.21 14.84 0.28
C LYS A 14 -8.74 13.63 -0.50
N HIS A 15 -7.85 12.75 -0.98
CA HIS A 15 -8.21 11.62 -1.87
C HIS A 15 -7.88 10.24 -1.30
N TYR A 16 -7.10 10.17 -0.23
CA TYR A 16 -6.60 8.91 0.34
C TYR A 16 -6.19 9.09 1.81
N ILE A 17 -6.07 7.98 2.52
CA ILE A 17 -5.52 7.91 3.88
C ILE A 17 -4.09 7.38 3.76
N SER A 18 -3.12 8.12 4.30
CA SER A 18 -1.72 7.69 4.30
C SER A 18 -1.33 7.07 5.64
N PHE A 19 -0.59 5.97 5.59
CA PHE A 19 -0.01 5.28 6.73
C PHE A 19 1.51 5.46 6.71
N LYS A 20 2.03 6.06 7.79
CA LYS A 20 3.45 6.44 7.88
C LYS A 20 4.05 5.90 9.17
N ARG A 21 5.33 5.53 9.12
CA ARG A 21 6.14 5.34 10.32
C ARG A 21 7.03 6.57 10.51
N LYS A 22 8.20 6.56 9.89
CA LYS A 22 9.03 7.76 9.68
C LYS A 22 8.78 8.35 8.28
N THR A 23 8.56 7.47 7.30
CA THR A 23 8.15 7.80 5.93
C THR A 23 6.84 7.09 5.59
N ASN A 24 6.19 7.53 4.50
CA ASN A 24 4.98 6.88 3.98
C ASN A 24 5.32 5.48 3.47
N PHE A 25 4.50 4.48 3.80
CA PHE A 25 4.66 3.12 3.28
C PHE A 25 3.42 2.60 2.57
N CYS A 26 2.24 3.18 2.84
CA CYS A 26 0.97 2.72 2.28
C CYS A 26 -0.03 3.87 2.21
N ASP A 27 -0.67 4.03 1.05
CA ASP A 27 -1.78 4.95 0.83
C ASP A 27 -3.04 4.18 0.44
N VAL A 28 -4.18 4.49 1.06
CA VAL A 28 -5.46 3.83 0.79
C VAL A 28 -6.48 4.86 0.34
N ALA A 29 -6.92 4.78 -0.91
CA ALA A 29 -8.08 5.49 -1.43
C ALA A 29 -9.33 4.63 -1.32
N ILE A 30 -10.36 5.17 -0.68
CA ILE A 30 -11.68 4.55 -0.62
C ILE A 30 -12.47 4.99 -1.84
N GLN A 31 -12.86 4.05 -2.70
CA GLN A 31 -13.67 4.30 -3.88
C GLN A 31 -15.04 3.62 -3.74
N LYS A 32 -16.01 4.02 -4.55
CA LYS A 32 -17.40 3.53 -4.47
C LYS A 32 -17.53 2.01 -4.53
N LYS A 33 -16.64 1.32 -5.25
CA LYS A 33 -16.71 -0.14 -5.51
C LYS A 33 -15.52 -0.94 -4.99
N GLN A 34 -14.47 -0.26 -4.52
CA GLN A 34 -13.20 -0.91 -4.19
C GLN A 34 -12.36 -0.05 -3.25
N LEU A 35 -11.39 -0.67 -2.60
CA LEU A 35 -10.27 0.05 -2.01
C LEU A 35 -9.12 0.03 -3.02
N LYS A 36 -8.50 1.17 -3.25
CA LYS A 36 -7.29 1.26 -4.05
C LYS A 36 -6.13 1.56 -3.12
N ILE A 37 -5.07 0.77 -3.21
CA ILE A 37 -3.89 0.87 -2.35
C ILE A 37 -2.66 1.16 -3.20
N TRP A 38 -1.81 2.07 -2.74
CA TRP A 38 -0.48 2.29 -3.28
C TRP A 38 0.58 2.00 -2.23
N LEU A 39 1.67 1.33 -2.63
CA LEU A 39 2.81 1.07 -1.74
C LEU A 39 4.01 1.91 -2.15
N ASN A 40 4.58 2.59 -1.17
CA ASN A 40 5.72 3.48 -1.40
C ASN A 40 7.03 2.69 -1.50
N ALA A 41 7.23 2.03 -2.64
CA ALA A 41 8.43 1.31 -3.03
C ALA A 41 8.62 1.39 -4.56
N LYS A 42 9.84 1.17 -5.05
CA LYS A 42 10.12 1.11 -6.50
C LYS A 42 9.77 -0.24 -7.08
N MET A 43 9.24 -0.29 -8.30
CA MET A 43 8.88 -1.56 -8.91
C MET A 43 10.09 -2.51 -8.94
N GLY A 44 9.90 -3.73 -8.44
CA GLY A 44 10.97 -4.73 -8.20
C GLY A 44 11.54 -4.76 -6.77
N ASP A 45 11.19 -3.81 -5.91
CA ASP A 45 11.65 -3.78 -4.50
C ASP A 45 10.87 -4.71 -3.56
N LEU A 46 9.64 -5.06 -3.95
CA LEU A 46 8.74 -5.93 -3.19
C LEU A 46 8.56 -7.24 -3.94
N ASP A 47 8.54 -8.34 -3.20
CA ASP A 47 8.17 -9.66 -3.71
C ASP A 47 6.65 -9.71 -3.90
N ASP A 48 6.23 -9.52 -5.15
CA ASP A 48 4.86 -9.73 -5.61
C ASP A 48 4.75 -11.00 -6.48
N SER A 49 5.12 -12.17 -5.92
CA SER A 49 5.04 -13.48 -6.60
C SER A 49 3.69 -13.84 -7.24
N GLN A 50 2.57 -13.32 -6.74
CA GLN A 50 1.23 -13.52 -7.32
C GLN A 50 0.84 -12.47 -8.37
N ASN A 51 1.70 -11.49 -8.64
CA ASN A 51 1.46 -10.40 -9.59
C ASN A 51 0.12 -9.67 -9.35
N MET A 52 -0.22 -9.44 -8.08
CA MET A 52 -1.47 -8.76 -7.71
C MET A 52 -1.36 -7.25 -7.80
N PHE A 53 -0.15 -6.70 -7.80
CA PHE A 53 0.09 -5.28 -7.90
C PHE A 53 0.42 -4.90 -9.34
N ARG A 54 -0.18 -3.80 -9.77
CA ARG A 54 0.07 -3.14 -11.03
C ARG A 54 1.22 -2.16 -10.86
N ASP A 55 2.16 -2.19 -11.80
CA ASP A 55 3.16 -1.14 -11.99
C ASP A 55 2.49 0.17 -12.45
N VAL A 56 2.65 1.22 -11.65
CA VAL A 56 2.18 2.58 -11.92
C VAL A 56 3.31 3.61 -11.96
N THR A 57 4.58 3.21 -12.11
CA THR A 57 5.76 4.11 -12.15
C THR A 57 5.58 5.26 -13.14
N ASN A 58 4.96 4.99 -14.30
CA ASN A 58 4.74 5.96 -15.38
C ASN A 58 3.26 6.36 -15.55
N ILE A 59 2.43 6.06 -14.56
CA ILE A 59 0.98 6.34 -14.59
C ILE A 59 0.68 7.36 -13.49
N GLY A 60 0.01 8.47 -13.83
CA GLY A 60 -0.41 9.45 -12.82
C GLY A 60 -1.38 8.84 -11.80
N HIS A 61 -1.09 9.01 -10.51
CA HIS A 61 -1.91 8.50 -9.40
C HIS A 61 -1.77 9.41 -8.15
N TYR A 62 -2.65 9.20 -7.15
CA TYR A 62 -2.70 10.05 -5.96
C TYR A 62 -1.76 9.61 -4.83
N GLY A 63 -1.47 8.30 -4.73
CA GLY A 63 -0.57 7.76 -3.72
C GLY A 63 0.90 7.93 -4.08
N ASN A 64 1.77 7.44 -3.21
CA ASN A 64 3.21 7.39 -3.45
C ASN A 64 3.66 5.98 -3.85
N GLY A 65 4.62 5.92 -4.77
CA GLY A 65 5.34 4.71 -5.14
C GLY A 65 4.88 4.12 -6.47
N ASP A 66 5.34 2.90 -6.73
CA ASP A 66 5.22 2.30 -8.05
C ASP A 66 4.22 1.12 -8.07
N TYR A 67 3.77 0.65 -6.90
CA TYR A 67 2.86 -0.48 -6.76
C TYR A 67 1.41 -0.02 -6.50
N GLU A 68 0.44 -0.49 -7.28
CA GLU A 68 -1.00 -0.26 -7.09
C GLU A 68 -1.78 -1.59 -7.00
N VAL A 69 -2.70 -1.74 -6.05
CA VAL A 69 -3.66 -2.86 -6.03
C VAL A 69 -5.08 -2.37 -5.75
N SER A 70 -6.06 -3.07 -6.34
CA SER A 70 -7.48 -2.84 -6.05
C SER A 70 -8.06 -4.01 -5.28
N ILE A 71 -8.62 -3.75 -4.09
CA ILE A 71 -9.32 -4.74 -3.27
C ILE A 71 -10.81 -4.65 -3.56
N GLN A 72 -11.37 -5.77 -4.00
CA GLN A 72 -12.79 -6.01 -4.28
C GLN A 72 -13.26 -7.29 -3.55
N TYR A 73 -14.51 -7.68 -3.81
CA TYR A 73 -15.00 -9.00 -3.37
C TYR A 73 -14.10 -10.10 -3.94
N ASP A 74 -13.71 -11.07 -3.10
CA ASP A 74 -12.85 -12.22 -3.45
C ASP A 74 -11.37 -11.89 -3.75
N THR A 75 -10.89 -10.69 -3.38
CA THR A 75 -9.45 -10.39 -3.43
C THR A 75 -8.72 -11.14 -2.32
N ASN A 76 -7.55 -11.70 -2.61
CA ASN A 76 -6.66 -12.32 -1.62
C ASN A 76 -6.03 -11.24 -0.71
N VAL A 77 -6.76 -10.86 0.35
CA VAL A 77 -6.37 -9.78 1.27
C VAL A 77 -5.14 -10.18 2.08
N GLU A 78 -5.02 -11.44 2.50
CA GLU A 78 -3.88 -11.96 3.25
C GLU A 78 -2.57 -11.77 2.48
N TYR A 79 -2.59 -12.07 1.18
CA TYR A 79 -1.44 -11.85 0.33
C TYR A 79 -1.08 -10.37 0.20
N ILE A 80 -2.08 -9.50 -0.06
CA ILE A 80 -1.86 -8.04 -0.15
C ILE A 80 -1.25 -7.50 1.15
N LEU A 81 -1.75 -7.94 2.31
CA LEU A 81 -1.21 -7.57 3.61
C LEU A 81 0.24 -8.03 3.78
N SER A 82 0.61 -9.19 3.23
CA SER A 82 2.00 -9.66 3.25
C SER A 82 2.94 -8.73 2.47
N VAL A 83 2.50 -8.19 1.33
CA VAL A 83 3.29 -7.24 0.52
C VAL A 83 3.32 -5.85 1.17
N ILE A 84 2.20 -5.39 1.75
CA ILE A 84 2.17 -4.15 2.56
C ILE A 84 3.17 -4.24 3.72
N LYS A 85 3.28 -5.41 4.37
CA LYS A 85 4.25 -5.64 5.44
C LYS A 85 5.68 -5.49 4.94
N GLN A 86 6.00 -5.93 3.72
CA GLN A 86 7.32 -5.70 3.13
C GLN A 86 7.61 -4.20 2.98
N ALA A 87 6.67 -3.42 2.42
CA ALA A 87 6.81 -1.96 2.30
C ALA A 87 6.98 -1.28 3.68
N TRP A 88 6.23 -1.72 4.68
CA TRP A 88 6.36 -1.23 6.06
C TRP A 88 7.73 -1.50 6.67
N MET A 89 8.32 -2.68 6.42
CA MET A 89 9.65 -3.04 6.95
C MET A 89 10.80 -2.32 6.26
N ARG A 90 10.63 -1.86 5.00
CA ARG A 90 11.66 -1.14 4.23
C ARG A 90 11.81 0.33 4.62
N GLY A 91 10.76 0.96 5.13
CA GLY A 91 10.77 2.36 5.53
C GLY A 91 11.82 2.62 6.62
N LYS A 92 12.91 3.32 6.25
CA LYS A 92 13.88 3.89 7.21
C LYS A 92 13.21 4.86 8.17
#